data_AF-A0A6N6SIN8-F1
#
_entry.id   AF-A0A6N6SIN8-F1
#
_cell.length_a   1.000
_cell.length_b   1.000
_cell.length_c   1.000
_cell.angle_alpha   90.00
_cell.angle_beta   90.00
_cell.angle_gamma   90.00
#
_symmetry.space_group_name_H-M   'P 1'
#
loop_
_entity.id
_entity.type
_entity.pdbx_description
1 polymer ?
#
loop_
_entity_poly.entity_id
_entity_poly.type
_entity_poly.pdbx_seq_one_letter_code
_entity_poly.pdbx_strand_id
1 'polypeptide(L)'
;MDARILMLGAGLALSACVKTDHSVDRFIDSGQLAQKVKWGIYVDPDGCDVWMADDGIEGYSVLRLDPRTGERVCSGVLPKGYAAGHKRGSPIPDPI
;
A
#
# COMPACT_ATOMS: atom_id res chain seq x y z
N MET A 1 41.53 -16.28 -19.67
CA MET A 1 40.07 -16.21 -19.43
C MET A 1 39.89 -15.26 -18.27
N ASP A 2 39.58 -14.03 -18.62
CA ASP A 2 39.86 -12.85 -17.82
C ASP A 2 38.83 -12.61 -16.73
N ALA A 3 39.30 -12.24 -15.53
CA ALA A 3 38.50 -11.88 -14.35
C ALA A 3 37.60 -10.64 -14.54
N ARG A 4 37.38 -10.19 -15.78
CA ARG A 4 36.53 -9.05 -16.15
C ARG A 4 35.04 -9.38 -16.17
N ILE A 5 34.68 -10.67 -16.17
CA ILE A 5 33.27 -11.11 -16.27
C ILE A 5 32.57 -11.18 -14.89
N LEU A 6 33.30 -11.18 -13.77
CA LEU A 6 32.71 -11.32 -12.44
C LEU A 6 32.19 -10.02 -11.81
N MET A 7 32.37 -8.85 -12.44
CA MET A 7 31.96 -7.55 -11.89
C MET A 7 30.78 -6.91 -12.63
N LEU A 8 29.88 -7.72 -13.20
CA LEU A 8 28.60 -7.22 -13.73
C LEU A 8 27.38 -7.57 -12.85
N GLY A 9 27.58 -8.35 -11.78
CA GLY A 9 26.49 -8.88 -10.94
C GLY A 9 26.23 -8.16 -9.61
N ALA A 10 27.12 -7.27 -9.16
CA ALA A 10 27.11 -6.76 -7.79
C ALA A 10 26.68 -5.28 -7.64
N GLY A 11 26.18 -4.66 -8.72
CA GLY A 11 25.85 -3.22 -8.75
C GLY A 11 24.39 -2.85 -8.50
N LEU A 12 23.48 -3.82 -8.28
CA LEU A 12 22.07 -3.54 -7.95
C LEU A 12 21.89 -3.34 -6.43
N ALA A 13 22.82 -2.62 -5.81
CA ALA A 13 22.70 -2.21 -4.42
C ALA A 13 21.70 -1.03 -4.32
N LEU A 14 20.44 -1.38 -4.07
CA LEU A 14 19.50 -0.62 -3.23
C LEU A 14 19.54 0.92 -3.39
N SER A 15 19.18 1.44 -4.57
CA SER A 15 18.67 2.82 -4.63
C SER A 15 17.20 2.82 -4.25
N ALA A 16 16.89 2.70 -2.95
CA ALA A 16 15.58 3.11 -2.45
C ALA A 16 15.52 4.64 -2.61
N CYS A 17 15.06 5.12 -3.77
CA CYS A 17 14.83 6.53 -3.99
C CYS A 17 13.86 7.03 -2.92
N VAL A 18 14.26 8.06 -2.18
CA VAL A 18 13.36 8.79 -1.28
C VAL A 18 12.16 9.26 -2.11
N LYS A 19 10.96 8.72 -1.83
CA LYS A 19 9.71 9.14 -2.46
C LYS A 19 9.32 10.50 -1.86
N THR A 20 9.73 11.60 -2.49
CA THR A 20 9.42 12.97 -2.02
C THR A 20 7.92 13.30 -2.12
N ASP A 21 7.24 12.71 -3.10
CA ASP A 21 5.82 12.92 -3.34
C ASP A 21 5.07 11.59 -3.26
N HIS A 22 4.32 11.45 -2.16
CA HIS A 22 3.50 10.29 -1.83
C HIS A 22 2.15 10.28 -2.57
N SER A 23 1.85 11.29 -3.40
CA SER A 23 0.62 11.35 -4.20
C SER A 23 0.75 10.70 -5.58
N VAL A 24 1.98 10.35 -5.98
CA VAL A 24 2.29 9.82 -7.31
C VAL A 24 3.00 8.48 -7.19
N ASP A 25 2.48 7.47 -7.88
CA ASP A 25 3.24 6.26 -8.22
C ASP A 25 4.02 6.45 -9.53
N ARG A 26 5.23 5.88 -9.60
CA ARG A 26 6.20 6.10 -10.68
C ARG A 26 6.69 4.81 -11.34
N PHE A 27 6.15 3.63 -10.98
CA PHE A 27 6.64 2.37 -11.50
C PHE A 27 5.70 1.79 -12.58
N ILE A 28 5.35 0.49 -12.49
CA ILE A 28 4.69 -0.25 -13.57
C ILE A 28 3.30 0.31 -13.92
N ASP A 29 2.63 0.99 -12.99
CA ASP A 29 1.34 1.63 -13.20
C ASP A 29 1.33 3.09 -12.71
N SER A 30 2.36 3.85 -13.12
CA SER A 30 2.55 5.25 -12.74
C SER A 30 1.31 6.13 -12.91
N GLY A 31 1.06 7.03 -11.96
CA GLY A 31 -0.08 7.95 -11.97
C GLY A 31 -0.34 8.63 -10.63
N GLN A 32 -1.36 9.49 -10.56
CA GLN A 32 -1.78 10.07 -9.28
C GLN A 32 -2.64 9.08 -8.49
N LEU A 33 -2.21 8.77 -7.27
CA LEU A 33 -2.83 7.79 -6.39
C LEU A 33 -4.27 8.17 -6.05
N ALA A 34 -4.56 9.46 -5.87
CA ALA A 34 -5.91 9.95 -5.57
C ALA A 34 -6.96 9.56 -6.65
N GLN A 35 -6.53 9.30 -7.88
CA GLN A 35 -7.41 8.99 -9.01
C GLN A 35 -7.51 7.48 -9.29
N LYS A 36 -6.45 6.72 -8.99
CA LYS A 36 -6.36 5.28 -9.28
C LYS A 36 -6.74 4.41 -8.08
N VAL A 37 -6.40 4.86 -6.87
CA VAL A 37 -6.50 4.04 -5.67
C VAL A 37 -7.96 3.77 -5.34
N LYS A 38 -8.29 2.47 -5.31
CA LYS A 38 -9.55 2.00 -4.78
C LYS A 38 -9.39 1.68 -3.30
N TRP A 39 -10.23 2.30 -2.49
CA TRP A 39 -10.22 2.10 -1.05
C TRP A 39 -11.13 0.94 -0.65
N GLY A 40 -10.63 0.10 0.25
CA GLY A 40 -11.37 -0.89 1.01
C GLY A 40 -11.45 -0.52 2.48
N ILE A 41 -12.12 -1.38 3.24
CA ILE A 41 -12.19 -1.32 4.70
C ILE A 41 -11.53 -2.57 5.27
N TYR A 42 -10.63 -2.36 6.22
CA TYR A 42 -10.18 -3.38 7.16
C TYR A 42 -10.78 -3.08 8.54
N VAL A 43 -11.21 -4.10 9.27
CA VAL A 43 -11.67 -3.96 10.66
C VAL A 43 -10.54 -4.41 11.59
N ASP A 44 -10.02 -3.48 12.38
CA ASP A 44 -8.94 -3.76 13.33
C ASP A 44 -9.38 -4.69 14.48
N PRO A 45 -8.45 -5.19 15.33
CA PRO A 45 -8.78 -6.09 16.44
C PRO A 45 -9.73 -5.48 17.48
N ASP A 46 -9.76 -4.15 17.58
CA ASP A 46 -10.68 -3.43 18.45
C ASP A 46 -12.09 -3.34 17.85
N GLY A 47 -12.24 -3.58 16.54
CA GLY A 47 -13.51 -3.64 15.83
C GLY A 47 -13.84 -2.38 15.04
N CYS A 48 -12.86 -1.58 14.68
CA CYS A 48 -13.11 -0.31 14.00
C CYS A 48 -12.46 -0.22 12.64
N ASP A 49 -13.04 0.67 11.85
CA ASP A 49 -12.85 0.77 10.43
C ASP A 49 -11.53 1.47 10.12
N VAL A 50 -10.69 0.82 9.33
CA VAL A 50 -9.45 1.34 8.77
C VAL A 50 -9.63 1.42 7.26
N TRP A 51 -9.39 2.60 6.69
CA TRP A 51 -9.25 2.73 5.25
C TRP A 51 -7.98 2.03 4.81
N MET A 52 -8.12 1.11 3.88
CA MET A 52 -7.04 0.30 3.34
C MET A 52 -6.99 0.48 1.83
N ALA A 53 -5.81 0.63 1.28
CA ALA A 53 -5.58 0.72 -0.15
C ALA A 53 -4.29 -0.01 -0.52
N ASP A 54 -4.27 -0.54 -1.73
CA ASP A 54 -3.16 -1.28 -2.30
C ASP A 54 -3.11 -0.99 -3.81
N ASP A 55 -1.99 -0.43 -4.28
CA ASP A 55 -1.74 -0.16 -5.71
C ASP A 55 -0.49 -0.94 -6.18
N GLY A 56 -0.24 -2.13 -5.65
CA GLY A 56 0.88 -2.98 -6.02
C GLY A 56 1.79 -3.30 -4.84
N ILE A 57 3.04 -2.86 -4.88
CA ILE A 57 3.97 -3.10 -3.76
C ILE A 57 3.64 -2.19 -2.57
N GLU A 58 2.98 -1.06 -2.83
CA GLU A 58 2.63 -0.06 -1.83
C GLU A 58 1.26 -0.31 -1.19
N GLY A 59 1.28 -0.67 0.10
CA GLY A 59 0.09 -0.65 0.97
C GLY A 59 -0.07 0.68 1.72
N TYR A 60 -1.30 1.23 1.70
CA TYR A 60 -1.69 2.40 2.47
C TYR A 60 -2.79 2.03 3.48
N SER A 61 -2.64 2.50 4.73
CA SER A 61 -3.68 2.36 5.75
C SER A 61 -3.83 3.61 6.58
N VAL A 62 -5.06 4.06 6.81
CA VAL A 62 -5.36 5.20 7.69
C VAL A 62 -6.64 4.93 8.48
N LEU A 63 -6.68 5.37 9.74
CA LEU A 63 -7.89 5.26 10.57
C LEU A 63 -9.05 6.00 9.89
N ARG A 64 -10.23 5.38 9.84
CA ARG A 64 -11.44 6.10 9.47
C ARG A 64 -11.90 6.91 10.67
N LEU A 65 -11.94 8.23 10.52
CA LEU A 65 -12.39 9.15 11.56
C LEU A 65 -13.76 9.73 11.20
N ASP A 66 -14.57 9.96 12.22
CA ASP A 66 -15.80 10.75 12.09
C ASP A 66 -15.39 12.22 11.87
N PRO A 67 -15.82 12.88 10.77
CA PRO A 67 -15.42 14.25 10.46
C PRO A 67 -15.98 15.29 11.44
N ARG A 68 -16.96 14.95 12.27
CA ARG A 68 -17.57 15.84 13.27
C ARG A 68 -16.89 15.73 14.63
N THR A 69 -16.53 14.51 15.05
CA THR A 69 -15.97 14.27 16.39
C THR A 69 -14.46 14.04 16.38
N GLY A 70 -13.89 13.62 15.23
CA GLY A 70 -12.50 13.18 15.12
C GLY A 70 -12.25 11.79 15.73
N GLU A 71 -13.29 11.14 16.25
CA GLU A 71 -13.17 9.81 16.83
C GLU A 71 -13.09 8.73 15.75
N ARG A 72 -12.45 7.61 16.09
CA ARG A 72 -12.40 6.43 15.22
C ARG A 72 -13.80 5.87 14.97
N VAL A 73 -14.08 5.49 13.73
CA VAL A 73 -15.38 4.94 13.36
C VAL A 73 -15.41 3.44 13.57
N CYS A 74 -16.26 2.98 14.48
CA CYS A 74 -16.49 1.57 14.78
C CYS A 74 -17.85 1.13 14.23
N SER A 75 -17.93 0.80 12.93
CA SER A 75 -19.23 0.64 12.26
C SER A 75 -20.00 -0.62 12.65
N GLY A 76 -19.30 -1.68 13.05
CA GLY A 76 -19.88 -3.00 13.33
C GLY A 76 -20.46 -3.72 12.10
N VAL A 77 -20.24 -3.21 10.89
CA VAL A 77 -20.77 -3.80 9.63
C VAL A 77 -20.05 -5.10 9.27
N LEU A 78 -18.77 -5.21 9.62
CA LEU A 78 -17.90 -6.34 9.28
C LEU A 78 -17.25 -6.91 10.55
N PRO A 79 -16.92 -8.22 10.59
CA PRO A 79 -16.28 -8.82 11.75
C PRO A 79 -14.83 -8.34 11.94
N LYS A 80 -14.32 -8.43 13.17
CA LYS A 80 -12.93 -8.12 13.52
C LYS A 80 -11.95 -8.93 12.66
N GLY A 81 -10.90 -8.28 12.18
CA GLY A 81 -9.90 -8.89 11.29
C GLY A 81 -10.36 -9.07 9.85
N TYR A 82 -11.57 -8.62 9.49
CA TYR A 82 -12.09 -8.77 8.13
C TYR A 82 -11.71 -7.59 7.26
N ALA A 83 -11.29 -7.90 6.03
CA ALA A 83 -11.06 -6.92 4.97
C ALA A 83 -12.13 -7.05 3.88
N ALA A 84 -12.68 -5.93 3.43
CA ALA A 84 -13.69 -5.84 2.37
C ALA A 84 -13.34 -4.73 1.37
N GLY A 85 -13.86 -4.85 0.14
CA GLY A 85 -13.57 -3.90 -0.93
C GLY A 85 -12.34 -4.27 -1.73
N HIS A 86 -11.46 -3.31 -2.02
CA HIS A 86 -10.25 -3.54 -2.81
C HIS A 86 -9.27 -4.45 -2.06
N LYS A 87 -8.87 -5.57 -2.70
CA LYS A 87 -7.99 -6.61 -2.10
C LYS A 87 -6.83 -7.01 -3.01
N ARG A 88 -6.63 -6.31 -4.13
CA ARG A 88 -5.60 -6.66 -5.12
C ARG A 88 -5.21 -5.46 -5.96
N GLY A 89 -4.04 -4.89 -5.71
CA GLY A 89 -3.44 -3.81 -6.49
C GLY A 89 -2.85 -4.27 -7.82
N SER A 90 -1.87 -5.20 -7.79
CA SER A 90 -1.10 -5.55 -9.00
C SER A 90 -0.96 -7.05 -9.27
N PRO A 91 -0.43 -7.45 -10.44
CA PRO A 91 -0.01 -8.83 -10.72
C PRO A 91 1.27 -9.25 -9.98
N ILE A 92 2.02 -8.30 -9.41
CA ILE A 92 3.24 -8.57 -8.65
C ILE A 92 2.85 -9.07 -7.26
N PRO A 93 3.37 -10.22 -6.80
CA PRO A 93 3.14 -10.68 -5.43
C PRO A 93 3.79 -9.74 -4.41
N ASP A 94 3.04 -9.39 -3.38
CA ASP A 94 3.56 -8.61 -2.26
C ASP A 94 4.53 -9.47 -1.44
N PRO A 95 5.74 -8.96 -1.12
CA PRO A 95 6.61 -9.62 -0.17
C PRO A 95 5.95 -9.58 1.22
N ILE A 96 5.64 -10.76 1.77
CA ILE A 96 5.17 -10.94 3.14
C ILE A 96 6.24 -10.59 4.19
#